data_AF-A0A930Y524-F1
#
_entry.id   AF-A0A930Y524-F1
#
_cell.length_a   1.000
_cell.length_b   1.000
_cell.length_c   1.000
_cell.angle_alpha   90.00
_cell.angle_beta   90.00
_cell.angle_gamma   90.00
#
_symmetry.space_group_name_H-M   'P 1'
#
loop_
_entity.id
_entity.type
_entity.pdbx_description
1 polymer ?
#
loop_
_entity_poly.entity_id
_entity_poly.type
_entity_poly.pdbx_seq_one_letter_code
_entity_poly.pdbx_strand_id
1 'polypeptide(L)'
;MAKSCEMCMMPMNKDPKKAEDERYCSYCFQDGGFRYTGDDLREFQRQCYQGMREHGISLPMAKFYAWMIRFAPYWKEKRYRR
;
A
#
# COMPACT_ATOMS: atom_id res chain seq x y z
N MET A 1 -1.87 8.51 15.20
CA MET A 1 -1.77 8.58 13.72
C MET A 1 -0.63 7.72 13.20
N ALA A 2 -0.91 6.80 12.28
CA ALA A 2 0.13 6.12 11.54
C ALA A 2 0.82 7.10 10.58
N LYS A 3 2.16 7.13 10.57
CA LYS A 3 2.93 8.00 9.66
C LYS A 3 2.87 7.51 8.20
N SER A 4 2.56 6.24 8.01
CA SER A 4 2.45 5.56 6.74
C SER A 4 1.38 4.48 6.78
N CYS A 5 0.82 4.16 5.62
CA CYS A 5 -0.16 3.10 5.44
C CYS A 5 0.40 1.74 5.83
N GLU A 6 -0.32 1.00 6.68
CA GLU A 6 0.11 -0.30 7.18
C GLU A 6 0.14 -1.38 6.10
N MET A 7 -0.56 -1.17 4.98
CA MET A 7 -0.68 -2.12 3.86
C MET A 7 0.33 -1.86 2.73
N CYS A 8 0.43 -0.61 2.25
CA CYS A 8 1.28 -0.25 1.10
C CYS A 8 2.50 0.60 1.46
N MET A 9 2.70 0.92 2.74
CA MET A 9 3.77 1.80 3.23
C MET A 9 3.77 3.20 2.61
N MET A 10 2.67 3.61 1.98
CA MET A 10 2.52 4.97 1.45
C MET A 10 2.52 5.97 2.60
N PRO A 11 3.32 7.05 2.56
CA PRO A 11 3.28 8.08 3.58
C PRO A 11 1.92 8.80 3.54
N MET A 12 1.25 8.90 4.69
CA MET A 12 -0.09 9.52 4.77
C MET A 12 -0.08 11.00 4.34
N ASN A 13 1.07 11.67 4.49
CA ASN A 13 1.27 13.04 4.02
C ASN A 13 1.18 13.20 2.49
N LYS A 14 1.24 12.10 1.74
CA LYS A 14 1.11 12.08 0.27
C LYS A 14 -0.22 11.50 -0.18
N ASP A 15 -1.11 11.15 0.73
CA ASP A 15 -2.45 10.68 0.39
C ASP A 15 -3.26 11.86 -0.18
N PRO A 16 -3.73 11.78 -1.44
CA PRO A 16 -4.50 12.87 -2.04
C PRO A 16 -5.91 13.01 -1.47
N LYS A 17 -6.42 11.99 -0.76
CA LYS A 17 -7.76 12.02 -0.16
C LYS A 17 -7.68 11.85 1.35
N LYS A 18 -8.74 12.27 2.04
CA LYS A 18 -8.93 11.98 3.46
C LYS A 18 -9.14 10.48 3.60
N ALA A 19 -8.16 9.78 4.18
CA ALA A 19 -8.29 8.37 4.52
C ALA A 19 -9.51 8.15 5.43
N GLU A 20 -10.30 7.11 5.14
CA GLU A 20 -11.43 6.71 5.98
C GLU A 20 -10.97 6.04 7.28
N ASP A 21 -9.82 5.35 7.25
CA ASP A 21 -9.18 4.71 8.40
C ASP A 21 -7.82 5.38 8.71
N GLU A 22 -7.47 5.52 9.98
CA GLU A 22 -6.20 6.13 10.41
C GLU A 22 -4.96 5.28 10.08
N ARG A 23 -5.14 3.99 9.75
CA ARG A 23 -4.08 3.01 9.46
C ARG A 23 -3.83 2.81 7.98
N TYR A 24 -4.80 3.11 7.12
CA TYR A 24 -4.75 2.79 5.69
C TYR A 24 -4.94 4.04 4.84
N CYS A 25 -4.22 4.13 3.72
CA CYS A 25 -4.44 5.22 2.77
C CYS A 25 -5.72 4.99 1.96
N SER A 26 -6.25 6.08 1.41
CA SER A 26 -7.47 6.09 0.60
C SER A 26 -7.43 5.18 -0.64
N TYR A 27 -6.24 4.82 -1.12
CA TYR A 27 -6.06 3.89 -2.23
C TYR A 27 -6.19 2.43 -1.81
N CYS A 28 -5.78 2.10 -0.59
CA CYS A 28 -5.84 0.75 -0.07
C CYS A 28 -7.20 0.44 0.55
N PHE A 29 -7.79 1.42 1.23
CA PHE A 29 -9.06 1.29 1.91
C PHE A 29 -10.00 2.42 1.46
N GLN A 30 -11.11 2.05 0.82
CA GLN A 30 -12.10 2.97 0.27
C GLN A 30 -13.49 2.36 0.42
N ASP A 31 -14.50 3.18 0.69
CA ASP A 31 -15.91 2.77 0.76
C ASP A 31 -16.14 1.64 1.80
N GLY A 32 -15.41 1.69 2.92
CA GLY A 32 -15.50 0.70 4.00
C GLY A 32 -14.83 -0.65 3.71
N GLY A 33 -14.04 -0.80 2.64
CA GLY A 33 -13.38 -2.05 2.28
C GLY A 33 -11.97 -1.91 1.71
N PHE A 34 -11.18 -2.99 1.78
CA PHE A 34 -9.90 -3.07 1.09
C PHE A 34 -10.12 -3.28 -0.40
N ARG A 35 -9.46 -2.47 -1.22
CA ARG A 35 -9.47 -2.63 -2.68
C ARG A 35 -8.79 -3.93 -3.12
N TYR A 36 -7.80 -4.37 -2.35
CA TYR A 36 -7.11 -5.63 -2.60
C TYR A 36 -7.68 -6.74 -1.69
N THR A 37 -8.29 -7.74 -2.31
CA THR A 37 -8.91 -8.88 -1.63
C THR A 37 -8.03 -10.15 -1.62
N GLY A 38 -6.89 -10.11 -2.30
CA GLY A 38 -5.98 -11.25 -2.42
C GLY A 38 -5.14 -11.51 -1.18
N ASP A 39 -4.45 -12.66 -1.17
CA ASP A 39 -3.49 -13.01 -0.10
C ASP A 39 -2.03 -12.81 -0.52
N ASP A 40 -1.75 -12.66 -1.82
CA ASP A 40 -0.39 -12.68 -2.33
C ASP A 40 0.29 -11.30 -2.27
N LEU A 41 1.44 -11.21 -1.59
CA LEU A 41 2.23 -9.99 -1.52
C LEU A 41 2.75 -9.55 -2.90
N ARG A 42 3.21 -10.48 -3.74
CA ARG A 42 3.75 -10.17 -5.07
C ARG A 42 2.68 -9.63 -5.99
N GLU A 43 1.47 -10.17 -5.89
CA GLU A 43 0.32 -9.66 -6.64
C GLU A 43 0.00 -8.22 -6.22
N PHE A 44 -0.07 -7.97 -4.90
CA PHE A 44 -0.28 -6.62 -4.40
C PHE A 44 0.83 -5.63 -4.82
N GLN A 45 2.10 -6.07 -4.76
CA GLN A 45 3.24 -5.27 -5.25
C GLN A 45 3.10 -4.91 -6.73
N ARG A 46 2.59 -5.81 -7.58
CA ARG A 46 2.33 -5.53 -9.00
C ARG A 46 1.22 -4.51 -9.17
N GLN A 47 0.12 -4.64 -8.41
CA GLN A 47 -0.98 -3.67 -8.48
C GLN A 47 -0.54 -2.27 -8.05
N CYS A 48 0.18 -2.16 -6.93
CA CYS A 48 0.74 -0.87 -6.49
C CYS A 48 1.76 -0.33 -7.51
N TYR A 49 2.61 -1.19 -8.08
CA TYR A 49 3.53 -0.79 -9.14
C TYR A 49 2.78 -0.21 -10.36
N GLN A 50 1.73 -0.88 -10.84
CA GLN A 50 0.92 -0.39 -11.94
C GLN A 50 0.27 0.97 -11.62
N GLY A 51 -0.35 1.11 -10.45
CA GLY A 51 -0.93 2.39 -10.03
C GLY A 51 0.10 3.52 -9.93
N MET A 52 1.31 3.24 -9.42
CA MET A 52 2.40 4.22 -9.38
C MET A 52 2.84 4.66 -10.79
N ARG A 53 2.83 3.74 -11.76
CA ARG A 53 3.18 4.03 -13.16
C ARG A 53 2.12 4.90 -13.83
N GLU A 54 0.84 4.63 -13.57
CA GLU A 54 -0.29 5.44 -14.05
C GLU A 54 -0.25 6.86 -13.49
N HIS A 55 0.18 7.01 -12.22
CA HIS A 55 0.39 8.30 -11.58
C HIS A 55 1.69 9.02 -11.99
N GLY A 56 2.44 8.48 -12.96
CA GLY A 56 3.64 9.14 -13.51
C GLY A 56 4.90 9.00 -12.65
N ILE A 57 4.93 8.10 -11.66
CA ILE A 57 6.15 7.81 -10.90
C ILE A 57 7.18 7.12 -11.80
N SER A 58 8.43 7.55 -11.69
CA SER A 58 9.54 6.98 -12.46
C SER A 58 9.71 5.48 -12.18
N LEU A 59 10.08 4.71 -13.20
CA LEU A 59 10.33 3.26 -13.10
C LEU A 59 11.17 2.83 -11.89
N PRO A 60 12.34 3.45 -11.62
CA PRO A 60 13.17 3.05 -10.49
C PRO A 60 12.48 3.31 -9.15
N MET A 61 11.79 4.44 -9.00
CA MET A 61 11.06 4.78 -7.78
C MET A 61 9.85 3.87 -7.56
N ALA A 62 9.07 3.59 -8.60
CA ALA A 62 7.93 2.69 -8.52
C ALA A 62 8.38 1.27 -8.10
N LYS A 63 9.50 0.78 -8.62
CA LYS A 63 10.09 -0.50 -8.19
C LYS A 63 10.56 -0.46 -6.74
N PHE A 64 11.21 0.62 -6.32
CA PHE A 64 11.69 0.79 -4.94
C PHE A 64 10.52 0.81 -3.94
N TYR A 65 9.48 1.61 -4.21
CA TYR A 65 8.29 1.68 -3.37
C TYR A 65 7.54 0.34 -3.33
N ALA A 66 7.34 -0.31 -4.48
CA ALA A 66 6.71 -1.62 -4.54
C ALA A 66 7.52 -2.66 -3.74
N TRP A 67 8.85 -2.62 -3.84
CA TRP A 67 9.73 -3.48 -3.06
C TRP A 67 9.59 -3.26 -1.56
N MET A 68 9.46 -2.01 -1.11
CA MET A 68 9.31 -1.65 0.31
C MET A 68 8.02 -2.18 0.93
N ILE A 69 6.93 -2.34 0.17
CA ILE A 69 5.63 -2.85 0.67
C ILE A 69 5.77 -4.13 1.49
N ARG A 70 6.74 -5.00 1.17
CA ARG A 70 7.02 -6.24 1.92
C ARG A 70 7.28 -6.02 3.42
N PHE A 71 7.75 -4.83 3.80
CA PHE A 71 8.08 -4.49 5.18
C PHE A 71 6.95 -3.76 5.89
N ALA A 72 5.81 -3.52 5.22
CA ALA A 72 4.66 -2.88 5.84
C ALA A 72 4.10 -3.77 6.97
N PRO A 73 3.61 -3.17 8.08
CA PRO A 73 3.11 -3.89 9.24
C PRO A 73 2.11 -5.01 8.91
N TYR A 74 1.16 -4.76 8.01
CA TYR A 74 0.15 -5.74 7.58
C TYR A 74 0.78 -7.04 7.08
N TRP A 75 1.78 -6.93 6.19
CA TRP A 75 2.45 -8.09 5.60
C TRP A 75 3.39 -8.79 6.57
N LYS A 76 3.99 -8.04 7.50
CA LYS A 76 4.81 -8.60 8.58
C LYS A 76 3.97 -9.41 9.56
N GLU A 77 2.84 -8.88 10.01
CA GLU A 77 1.93 -9.56 10.93
C GLU A 77 1.35 -10.82 10.29
N LYS A 78 0.93 -10.73 9.02
CA LYS A 78 0.44 -11.88 8.26
C LYS A 78 1.48 -12.99 8.09
N ARG A 79 2.76 -12.63 7.95
CA ARG A 79 3.87 -13.58 7.89
C ARG A 79 4.14 -14.29 9.21
N TYR A 80 3.88 -13.64 10.35
CA TYR A 80 4.07 -14.24 11.68
C TYR A 80 2.86 -15.09 12.14
N ARG A 81 1.69 -14.89 11.51
CA ARG A 81 0.48 -15.72 11.73
C ARG A 81 0.43 -17.01 10.90
N ARG A 82 1.39 -17.25 10.01
CA ARG A 82 1.58 -18.53 9.29
C ARG A 82 2.68 -19.33 9.97
#